data_AF-A0A2D7D8F2-F1
#
_entry.id   AF-A0A2D7D8F2-F1
#
_cell.length_a   1.000
_cell.length_b   1.000
_cell.length_c   1.000
_cell.angle_alpha   90.00
_cell.angle_beta   90.00
_cell.angle_gamma   90.00
#
_symmetry.space_group_name_H-M   'P 1'
#
loop_
_entity.id
_entity.type
_entity.pdbx_description
1 polymer ?
#
loop_
_entity_poly.entity_id
_entity_poly.type
_entity_poly.pdbx_seq_one_letter_code
_entity_poly.pdbx_strand_id
1 'polypeptide(L)'
;MEKSLFRPFVTITVLMGITLYALTSAVGVEFNKIPGVVMDFPEKVGIWVGNELRFCHNSDACAKDYRDASFYIRDLDFPDICPNCGAGLFKCARAEKEQLPPDTEFVKSAFTNAVGTRLHTSIVLSGTARDSIHRPQRCLKGQGNTLESEYTLEVPVAGRNALDVRVIKTSRTFRTAEGDIPYYGFYAYWFVGKKRETSSHYTRMFWLAWDRVVNSEANRWAYIAVSGQREPDSDEYEEHIISFVQQVYPKVLSDAFHEHSVADR
;
A
#
# COMPACT_ATOMS: atom_id res chain seq x y z
N MET A 1 -58.16 16.67 -4.65
CA MET A 1 -57.73 16.35 -3.27
C MET A 1 -56.28 16.76 -3.15
N GLU A 2 -56.04 18.02 -2.74
CA GLU A 2 -54.68 18.58 -2.64
C GLU A 2 -53.98 17.92 -1.44
N LYS A 3 -52.93 17.13 -1.70
CA LYS A 3 -52.12 16.55 -0.63
C LYS A 3 -51.33 17.69 0.02
N SER A 4 -51.64 17.99 1.28
CA SER A 4 -50.92 19.00 2.07
C SER A 4 -49.42 18.74 2.06
N LEU A 5 -48.66 19.67 1.48
CA LEU A 5 -47.19 19.66 1.42
C LEU A 5 -46.54 20.05 2.77
N PHE A 6 -47.34 20.38 3.80
CA PHE A 6 -46.85 20.84 5.08
C PHE A 6 -46.05 19.76 5.84
N ARG A 7 -46.57 18.52 5.89
CA ARG A 7 -45.89 17.38 6.53
C ARG A 7 -44.54 17.04 5.89
N PRO A 8 -44.42 16.89 4.55
CA PRO A 8 -43.12 16.65 3.94
C PRO A 8 -42.16 17.83 4.12
N PHE A 9 -42.63 19.07 4.09
CA PHE A 9 -41.79 20.25 4.32
C PHE A 9 -41.21 20.31 5.74
N VAL A 10 -42.04 20.07 6.76
CA VAL A 10 -41.58 19.97 8.17
C VAL A 10 -40.58 18.82 8.32
N THR A 11 -40.85 17.66 7.71
CA THR A 11 -39.95 16.50 7.77
C THR A 11 -38.58 16.82 7.17
N ILE A 12 -38.54 17.44 5.99
CA ILE A 12 -37.29 17.86 5.34
C ILE A 12 -36.56 18.90 6.19
N THR A 13 -37.27 19.87 6.75
CA THR A 13 -36.67 20.92 7.59
C THR A 13 -36.04 20.34 8.85
N VAL A 14 -36.73 19.39 9.51
CA VAL A 14 -36.19 18.66 10.66
C VAL A 14 -34.97 17.83 10.28
N LEU A 15 -35.01 17.10 9.17
CA LEU A 15 -33.87 16.32 8.69
C LEU A 15 -32.67 17.21 8.35
N MET A 16 -32.90 18.34 7.69
CA MET A 16 -31.84 19.33 7.40
C MET A 16 -31.28 19.94 8.67
N GLY A 17 -32.12 20.26 9.66
CA GLY A 17 -31.70 20.77 10.97
C GLY A 17 -30.85 19.76 11.75
N ILE A 18 -31.28 18.49 11.79
CA ILE A 18 -30.51 17.40 12.41
C ILE A 18 -29.18 17.20 11.67
N THR A 19 -29.19 17.24 10.34
CA THR A 19 -27.97 17.09 9.52
C THR A 19 -27.00 18.25 9.77
N LEU A 20 -27.50 19.49 9.81
CA LEU A 20 -26.69 20.67 10.10
C LEU A 20 -26.12 20.61 11.52
N TYR A 21 -26.93 20.22 12.49
CA TYR A 21 -26.49 20.02 13.87
C TYR A 21 -25.41 18.92 13.96
N ALA A 22 -25.62 17.76 13.33
CA ALA A 22 -24.63 16.69 13.27
C ALA A 22 -23.32 17.15 12.61
N LEU A 23 -23.41 17.89 11.49
CA LEU A 23 -22.25 18.43 10.78
C LEU A 23 -21.47 19.48 11.59
N THR A 24 -22.14 20.23 12.47
CA THR A 24 -21.53 21.30 13.29
C THR A 24 -21.07 20.83 14.66
N SER A 25 -21.65 19.76 15.19
CA SER A 25 -21.31 19.19 16.50
C SER A 25 -20.32 18.02 16.43
N ALA A 26 -20.23 17.30 15.29
CA ALA A 26 -19.31 16.17 15.11
C ALA A 26 -17.96 16.54 14.44
N VAL A 27 -17.55 17.81 14.51
CA VAL A 27 -16.39 18.33 13.73
C VAL A 27 -15.03 17.91 14.30
N GLY A 28 -14.99 17.42 15.55
CA GLY A 28 -13.76 16.92 16.17
C GLY A 28 -13.42 15.52 15.70
N VAL A 29 -12.98 15.34 14.45
CA VAL A 29 -12.39 14.06 14.03
C VAL A 29 -10.95 14.01 14.52
N GLU A 30 -10.68 13.15 15.50
CA GLU A 30 -9.32 12.96 16.00
C GLU A 30 -8.49 12.16 14.99
N PHE A 31 -7.36 12.72 14.57
CA PHE A 31 -6.45 12.00 13.68
C PHE A 31 -5.62 11.00 14.49
N ASN A 32 -5.90 9.71 14.29
CA ASN A 32 -5.20 8.65 14.99
C ASN A 32 -3.86 8.38 14.31
N LYS A 33 -2.78 8.80 14.97
CA LYS A 33 -1.41 8.64 14.45
C LYS A 33 -0.88 7.21 14.60
N ILE A 34 -1.51 6.35 15.40
CA ILE A 34 -1.04 4.98 15.67
C ILE A 34 -1.35 4.10 14.46
N PRO A 35 -0.34 3.63 13.70
CA PRO A 35 -0.56 2.78 12.54
C PRO A 35 -0.82 1.33 12.96
N GLY A 36 -1.55 0.59 12.12
CA GLY A 36 -1.70 -0.87 12.24
C GLY A 36 -0.47 -1.67 11.81
N VAL A 37 0.58 -0.99 11.35
CA VAL A 37 1.82 -1.61 10.88
C VAL A 37 3.05 -0.89 11.43
N VAL A 38 4.15 -1.62 11.54
CA VAL A 38 5.48 -1.05 11.78
C VAL A 38 6.08 -0.65 10.43
N MET A 39 6.65 0.55 10.35
CA MET A 39 7.31 1.08 9.14
C MET A 39 8.76 0.59 9.05
N ASP A 40 8.92 -0.72 9.07
CA ASP A 40 10.20 -1.40 8.92
C ASP A 40 9.97 -2.82 8.39
N PHE A 41 10.90 -3.32 7.59
CA PHE A 41 10.89 -4.72 7.14
C PHE A 41 12.02 -5.48 7.84
N PRO A 42 11.75 -6.69 8.37
CA PRO A 42 12.81 -7.53 8.91
C PRO A 42 13.86 -7.88 7.85
N GLU A 43 15.13 -7.89 8.24
CA GLU A 43 16.25 -8.24 7.34
C GLU A 43 16.15 -9.65 6.75
N LYS A 44 15.46 -10.56 7.44
CA LYS A 44 15.26 -11.95 7.03
C LYS A 44 13.95 -12.50 7.58
N VAL A 45 13.21 -13.21 6.74
CA VAL A 45 12.01 -13.99 7.10
C VAL A 45 12.09 -15.36 6.45
N GLY A 46 12.32 -16.39 7.28
CA GLY A 46 12.61 -17.77 6.85
C GLY A 46 13.63 -17.84 5.72
N ILE A 47 13.19 -18.20 4.51
CA ILE A 47 14.08 -18.36 3.34
C ILE A 47 14.40 -17.04 2.62
N TRP A 48 13.69 -15.97 2.95
CA TRP A 48 13.77 -14.68 2.27
C TRP A 48 14.71 -13.74 3.01
N VAL A 49 15.65 -13.16 2.29
CA VAL A 49 16.62 -12.18 2.79
C VAL A 49 16.31 -10.84 2.16
N GLY A 50 15.95 -9.86 2.99
CA GLY A 50 15.59 -8.51 2.60
C GLY A 50 16.79 -7.59 2.46
N ASN A 51 16.66 -6.63 1.55
CA ASN A 51 17.62 -5.56 1.36
C ASN A 51 16.84 -4.27 1.07
N GLU A 52 16.84 -3.35 2.04
CA GLU A 52 16.06 -2.12 1.94
C GLU A 52 16.59 -1.25 0.79
N LEU A 53 15.66 -0.57 0.11
CA LEU A 53 15.92 0.32 -1.01
C LEU A 53 15.93 1.77 -0.53
N ARG A 54 16.91 2.51 -1.03
CA ARG A 54 17.11 3.95 -0.83
C ARG A 54 17.21 4.64 -2.18
N PHE A 55 16.68 5.85 -2.31
CA PHE A 55 16.50 6.51 -3.61
C PHE A 55 17.20 7.87 -3.62
N CYS A 56 17.98 8.13 -4.66
CA CYS A 56 18.56 9.47 -4.89
C CYS A 56 17.54 10.35 -5.61
N HIS A 57 17.40 11.60 -5.18
CA HIS A 57 16.50 12.58 -5.81
C HIS A 57 17.24 13.62 -6.67
N ASN A 58 18.56 13.56 -6.77
CA ASN A 58 19.36 14.48 -7.58
C ASN A 58 19.01 14.31 -9.08
N SER A 59 18.32 15.30 -9.65
CA SER A 59 17.86 15.33 -11.06
C SER A 59 19.00 15.19 -12.07
N ASP A 60 20.14 15.79 -11.75
CA ASP A 60 21.17 16.05 -12.73
C ASP A 60 22.07 14.84 -12.86
N ALA A 61 22.36 14.18 -11.73
CA ALA A 61 23.29 13.06 -11.67
C ALA A 61 22.61 11.68 -11.68
N CYS A 62 21.40 11.53 -11.12
CA CYS A 62 20.85 10.20 -10.82
C CYS A 62 19.39 10.02 -11.28
N ALA A 63 18.49 10.89 -10.83
CA ALA A 63 17.05 10.79 -11.06
C ALA A 63 16.59 11.62 -12.27
N LYS A 64 17.40 11.63 -13.34
CA LYS A 64 17.10 12.36 -14.56
C LYS A 64 15.81 11.82 -15.19
N ASP A 65 14.96 12.74 -15.66
CA ASP A 65 13.66 12.42 -16.27
C ASP A 65 12.77 11.52 -15.38
N TYR A 66 12.85 11.69 -14.05
CA TYR A 66 12.10 10.91 -13.07
C TYR A 66 12.36 9.41 -13.09
N ARG A 67 13.52 8.97 -13.62
CA ARG A 67 13.94 7.58 -13.51
C ARG A 67 14.28 7.24 -12.06
N ASP A 68 13.84 6.07 -11.62
CA ASP A 68 14.15 5.56 -10.30
C ASP A 68 15.67 5.32 -10.18
N ALA A 69 16.30 6.02 -9.25
CA ALA A 69 17.70 5.86 -8.89
C ALA A 69 17.80 5.20 -7.51
N SER A 70 17.51 3.91 -7.46
CA SER A 70 17.48 3.13 -6.23
C SER A 70 18.80 2.41 -5.96
N PHE A 71 19.16 2.32 -4.68
CA PHE A 71 20.32 1.63 -4.15
C PHE A 71 19.88 0.69 -3.04
N TYR A 72 20.51 -0.46 -2.96
CA TYR A 72 20.36 -1.37 -1.85
C TYR A 72 21.24 -0.93 -0.69
N ILE A 73 20.70 -0.86 0.53
CA ILE A 73 21.48 -0.40 1.70
C ILE A 73 22.75 -1.24 1.92
N ARG A 74 22.69 -2.55 1.68
CA ARG A 74 23.86 -3.42 1.87
C ARG A 74 24.98 -3.20 0.85
N ASP A 75 24.69 -2.50 -0.24
CA ASP A 75 25.66 -2.17 -1.28
C ASP A 75 26.27 -0.76 -1.06
N LEU A 76 25.90 -0.07 0.03
CA LEU A 76 26.34 1.27 0.35
C LEU A 76 27.32 1.27 1.52
N ASP A 77 28.41 2.05 1.39
CA ASP A 77 29.29 2.36 2.53
C ASP A 77 28.55 3.22 3.58
N PHE A 78 27.68 4.11 3.12
CA PHE A 78 26.86 5.00 3.94
C PHE A 78 25.38 4.88 3.53
N PRO A 79 24.49 4.34 4.38
CA PRO A 79 23.10 4.03 4.02
C PRO A 79 22.27 5.21 3.50
N ASP A 80 22.64 6.43 3.91
CA ASP A 80 21.88 7.65 3.61
C ASP A 80 22.59 8.59 2.61
N ILE A 81 23.72 8.17 2.02
CA ILE A 81 24.50 8.99 1.07
C ILE A 81 24.57 8.28 -0.28
N CYS A 82 24.20 9.00 -1.34
CA CYS A 82 24.25 8.51 -2.71
C CYS A 82 25.72 8.32 -3.16
N PRO A 83 26.13 7.12 -3.59
CA PRO A 83 27.52 6.86 -3.97
C PRO A 83 27.91 7.58 -5.26
N ASN A 84 26.93 7.95 -6.09
CA ASN A 84 27.18 8.57 -7.40
C ASN A 84 27.35 10.10 -7.33
N CYS A 85 26.73 10.77 -6.35
CA CYS A 85 26.71 12.24 -6.31
C CYS A 85 26.84 12.86 -4.91
N GLY A 86 26.93 12.05 -3.84
CA GLY A 86 27.05 12.53 -2.46
C GLY A 86 25.78 13.15 -1.87
N ALA A 87 24.67 13.20 -2.60
CA ALA A 87 23.40 13.70 -2.09
C ALA A 87 22.75 12.72 -1.09
N GLY A 88 21.85 13.22 -0.24
CA GLY A 88 21.07 12.38 0.67
C GLY A 88 20.17 11.39 -0.07
N LEU A 89 20.02 10.19 0.48
CA LEU A 89 19.08 9.18 -0.01
C LEU A 89 17.76 9.19 0.78
N PHE A 90 16.69 8.78 0.12
CA PHE A 90 15.32 8.81 0.64
C PHE A 90 14.66 7.43 0.58
N LYS A 91 13.56 7.24 1.31
CA LYS A 91 12.84 5.95 1.35
C LYS A 91 11.90 5.71 0.16
N CYS A 92 11.69 6.71 -0.70
CA CYS A 92 10.82 6.64 -1.87
C CYS A 92 11.44 7.36 -3.07
N ALA A 93 10.95 7.07 -4.27
CA ALA A 93 11.42 7.72 -5.49
C ALA A 93 11.02 9.20 -5.53
N ARG A 94 11.76 10.00 -6.31
CA ARG A 94 11.51 11.44 -6.43
C ARG A 94 10.08 11.74 -6.88
N ALA A 95 9.59 11.00 -7.87
CA ALA A 95 8.23 11.14 -8.38
C ALA A 95 7.17 10.92 -7.30
N GLU A 96 7.38 9.93 -6.42
CA GLU A 96 6.47 9.64 -5.31
C GLU A 96 6.49 10.75 -4.27
N LYS A 97 7.68 11.26 -3.93
CA LYS A 97 7.83 12.35 -2.95
C LYS A 97 7.17 13.65 -3.41
N GLU A 98 7.22 13.96 -4.71
CA GLU A 98 6.63 15.17 -5.29
C GLU A 98 5.11 15.05 -5.51
N GLN A 99 4.59 13.85 -5.81
CA GLN A 99 3.18 13.65 -6.12
C GLN A 99 2.32 13.36 -4.89
N LEU A 100 2.90 12.85 -3.81
CA LEU A 100 2.17 12.40 -2.64
C LEU A 100 2.27 13.39 -1.47
N PRO A 101 1.29 13.41 -0.56
CA PRO A 101 1.32 14.27 0.61
C PRO A 101 2.63 14.13 1.40
N PRO A 102 3.17 15.23 1.95
CA PRO A 102 4.50 15.25 2.56
C PRO A 102 4.66 14.33 3.78
N ASP A 103 3.56 14.01 4.43
CA ASP A 103 3.44 13.11 5.59
C ASP A 103 3.12 11.65 5.20
N THR A 104 3.19 11.31 3.91
CA THR A 104 3.16 9.92 3.44
C THR A 104 4.52 9.27 3.73
N GLU A 105 4.49 8.12 4.41
CA GLU A 105 5.70 7.37 4.77
C GLU A 105 5.87 6.13 3.90
N PHE A 106 7.13 5.76 3.65
CA PHE A 106 7.49 4.66 2.77
C PHE A 106 8.56 3.78 3.41
N VAL A 107 8.44 2.49 3.19
CA VAL A 107 9.56 1.54 3.26
C VAL A 107 9.49 0.67 2.02
N LYS A 108 10.64 0.44 1.39
CA LYS A 108 10.76 -0.40 0.19
C LYS A 108 11.94 -1.35 0.38
N SER A 109 11.78 -2.61 0.03
CA SER A 109 12.83 -3.63 0.16
C SER A 109 12.74 -4.62 -1.00
N ALA A 110 13.86 -5.22 -1.38
CA ALA A 110 13.85 -6.41 -2.22
C ALA A 110 14.24 -7.62 -1.38
N PHE A 111 13.38 -8.63 -1.36
CA PHE A 111 13.64 -9.91 -0.75
C PHE A 111 14.09 -10.91 -1.80
N THR A 112 15.13 -11.67 -1.47
CA THR A 112 15.68 -12.73 -2.33
C THR A 112 15.74 -14.05 -1.58
N ASN A 113 15.63 -15.16 -2.30
CA ASN A 113 15.82 -16.50 -1.75
C ASN A 113 17.02 -17.21 -2.40
N ALA A 114 17.36 -18.40 -1.92
CA ALA A 114 18.52 -19.16 -2.39
C ALA A 114 18.43 -19.61 -3.86
N VAL A 115 17.24 -19.71 -4.43
CA VAL A 115 17.02 -20.08 -5.84
C VAL A 115 17.06 -18.88 -6.78
N GLY A 116 17.23 -17.67 -6.26
CA GLY A 116 17.36 -16.43 -7.03
C GLY A 116 16.05 -15.69 -7.29
N THR A 117 14.91 -16.17 -6.79
CA THR A 117 13.65 -15.43 -6.86
C THR A 117 13.80 -14.10 -6.14
N ARG A 118 13.32 -13.01 -6.75
CA ARG A 118 13.32 -11.67 -6.18
C ARG A 118 11.92 -11.10 -6.09
N LEU A 119 11.57 -10.62 -4.90
CA LEU A 119 10.31 -9.97 -4.59
C LEU A 119 10.59 -8.53 -4.15
N HIS A 120 10.05 -7.56 -4.87
CA HIS A 120 10.02 -6.17 -4.42
C HIS A 120 8.81 -5.97 -3.52
N THR A 121 9.01 -5.42 -2.34
CA THR A 121 7.93 -5.15 -1.39
C THR A 121 7.97 -3.71 -0.91
N SER A 122 6.80 -3.15 -0.62
CA SER A 122 6.69 -1.80 -0.08
C SER A 122 5.58 -1.69 0.95
N ILE A 123 5.80 -0.86 1.96
CA ILE A 123 4.76 -0.33 2.85
C ILE A 123 4.63 1.16 2.54
N VAL A 124 3.43 1.59 2.16
CA VAL A 124 3.06 3.00 2.04
C VAL A 124 2.05 3.31 3.11
N LEU A 125 2.39 4.17 4.06
CA LEU A 125 1.50 4.56 5.14
C LEU A 125 0.92 5.94 4.86
N SER A 126 -0.40 6.01 4.81
CA SER A 126 -1.11 7.25 4.49
C SER A 126 -0.81 8.35 5.48
N GLY A 127 -0.70 9.58 4.98
CA GLY A 127 -0.70 10.76 5.82
C GLY A 127 -2.11 11.15 6.29
N THR A 128 -2.26 12.44 6.59
CA THR A 128 -3.52 13.09 6.96
C THR A 128 -4.45 13.23 5.76
N ALA A 129 -3.85 13.47 4.58
CA ALA A 129 -4.57 13.58 3.33
C ALA A 129 -4.98 12.20 2.78
N ARG A 130 -6.16 12.14 2.14
CA ARG A 130 -6.79 10.87 1.71
C ARG A 130 -6.21 10.30 0.42
N ASP A 131 -5.46 11.10 -0.31
CA ASP A 131 -4.87 10.81 -1.62
C ASP A 131 -3.49 10.14 -1.55
N SER A 132 -2.92 9.94 -0.35
CA SER A 132 -1.65 9.20 -0.16
C SER A 132 -1.67 7.76 -0.68
N ILE A 133 -2.84 7.15 -0.82
CA ILE A 133 -2.98 5.77 -1.30
C ILE A 133 -4.16 5.71 -2.27
N HIS A 134 -3.88 5.45 -3.54
CA HIS A 134 -4.88 5.20 -4.58
C HIS A 134 -4.90 3.72 -4.96
N ARG A 135 -5.71 3.38 -5.97
CA ARG A 135 -5.75 2.04 -6.55
C ARG A 135 -4.47 1.68 -7.30
N PRO A 136 -3.92 0.47 -7.13
CA PRO A 136 -2.67 0.08 -7.79
C PRO A 136 -2.80 0.07 -9.32
N GLN A 137 -3.99 -0.28 -9.84
CA GLN A 137 -4.29 -0.33 -11.27
C GLN A 137 -4.00 1.01 -11.98
N ARG A 138 -4.18 2.15 -11.31
CA ARG A 138 -3.88 3.47 -11.90
C ARG A 138 -2.37 3.66 -12.07
N CYS A 139 -1.60 3.35 -11.03
CA CYS A 139 -0.14 3.48 -11.08
C CYS A 139 0.49 2.44 -12.03
N LEU A 140 0.06 1.18 -11.98
CA LEU A 140 0.58 0.13 -12.83
C LEU A 140 0.39 0.46 -14.32
N LYS A 141 -0.80 0.95 -14.70
CA LYS A 141 -1.05 1.45 -16.07
C LYS A 141 -0.20 2.67 -16.41
N GLY A 142 -0.08 3.63 -15.48
CA GLY A 142 0.78 4.82 -15.66
C GLY A 142 2.27 4.48 -15.86
N GLN A 143 2.73 3.38 -15.28
CA GLN A 143 4.08 2.83 -15.44
C GLN A 143 4.24 1.99 -16.74
N GLY A 144 3.19 1.89 -17.55
CA GLY A 144 3.21 1.19 -18.84
C GLY A 144 2.90 -0.30 -18.77
N ASN A 145 2.29 -0.79 -17.69
CA ASN A 145 1.83 -2.19 -17.61
C ASN A 145 0.44 -2.38 -18.22
N THR A 146 0.28 -3.47 -18.95
CA THR A 146 -1.01 -4.09 -19.25
C THR A 146 -1.44 -4.92 -18.03
N LEU A 147 -2.71 -4.81 -17.63
CA LEU A 147 -3.28 -5.61 -16.55
C LEU A 147 -4.05 -6.76 -17.20
N GLU A 148 -3.57 -7.99 -17.04
CA GLU A 148 -4.12 -9.16 -17.72
C GLU A 148 -5.31 -9.74 -16.98
N SER A 149 -5.16 -9.92 -15.66
CA SER A 149 -6.21 -10.43 -14.79
C SER A 149 -6.00 -9.97 -13.35
N GLU A 150 -7.07 -10.06 -12.55
CA GLU A 150 -7.07 -9.67 -11.15
C GLU A 150 -7.95 -10.63 -10.34
N TYR A 151 -7.43 -11.18 -9.24
CA TYR A 151 -8.11 -12.18 -8.41
C TYR A 151 -7.62 -12.13 -6.95
N THR A 152 -8.36 -12.77 -6.04
CA THR A 152 -7.95 -12.85 -4.62
C THR A 152 -7.22 -14.17 -4.37
N LEU A 153 -6.08 -14.10 -3.71
CA LEU A 153 -5.33 -15.22 -3.19
C LEU A 153 -5.45 -15.24 -1.67
N GLU A 154 -5.90 -16.35 -1.09
CA GLU A 154 -5.97 -16.53 0.36
C GLU A 154 -4.62 -17.02 0.89
N VAL A 155 -3.99 -16.25 1.77
CA VAL A 155 -2.71 -16.58 2.37
C VAL A 155 -2.93 -17.03 3.82
N PRO A 156 -2.67 -18.30 4.19
CA PRO A 156 -2.87 -18.76 5.57
C PRO A 156 -1.89 -18.09 6.53
N VAL A 157 -2.36 -17.37 7.56
CA VAL A 157 -1.49 -16.72 8.55
C VAL A 157 -1.62 -17.40 9.90
N ALA A 158 -0.49 -17.74 10.53
CA ALA A 158 -0.49 -18.47 11.80
C ALA A 158 -1.29 -17.74 12.90
N GLY A 159 -2.17 -18.47 13.59
CA GLY A 159 -2.93 -17.98 14.74
C GLY A 159 -4.13 -17.07 14.43
N ARG A 160 -4.54 -16.94 13.16
CA ARG A 160 -5.66 -16.11 12.72
C ARG A 160 -6.29 -16.63 11.40
N ASN A 161 -7.36 -15.99 10.95
CA ASN A 161 -7.94 -16.25 9.62
C ASN A 161 -6.94 -15.93 8.51
N ALA A 162 -7.10 -16.59 7.36
CA ALA A 162 -6.29 -16.31 6.18
C ALA A 162 -6.42 -14.83 5.77
N LEU A 163 -5.31 -14.28 5.27
CA LEU A 163 -5.26 -12.94 4.71
C LEU A 163 -5.67 -13.02 3.24
N ASP A 164 -6.69 -12.24 2.87
CA ASP A 164 -6.99 -11.98 1.48
C ASP A 164 -5.92 -11.06 0.89
N VAL A 165 -5.23 -11.52 -0.15
CA VAL A 165 -4.28 -10.74 -0.94
C VAL A 165 -4.84 -10.55 -2.34
N ARG A 166 -4.92 -9.31 -2.81
CA ARG A 166 -5.34 -9.03 -4.18
C ARG A 166 -4.14 -9.16 -5.11
N VAL A 167 -4.21 -10.04 -6.10
CA VAL A 167 -3.16 -10.27 -7.09
C VAL A 167 -3.58 -9.75 -8.45
N ILE A 168 -2.70 -9.02 -9.12
CA ILE A 168 -2.87 -8.54 -10.49
C ILE A 168 -1.75 -9.15 -11.34
N LYS A 169 -2.09 -9.92 -12.37
CA LYS A 169 -1.15 -10.34 -13.41
C LYS A 169 -0.88 -9.16 -14.34
N THR A 170 0.39 -8.82 -14.55
CA THR A 170 0.80 -7.72 -15.42
C THR A 170 1.68 -8.22 -16.55
N SER A 171 1.68 -7.48 -17.66
CA SER A 171 2.67 -7.62 -18.72
C SER A 171 3.08 -6.27 -19.28
N ARG A 172 4.29 -6.20 -19.82
CA ARG A 172 4.84 -5.03 -20.49
C ARG A 172 5.77 -5.46 -21.60
N THR A 173 5.74 -4.78 -22.74
CA THR A 173 6.68 -5.01 -23.84
C THR A 173 7.80 -3.98 -23.79
N PHE A 174 9.04 -4.45 -23.76
CA PHE A 174 10.21 -3.60 -23.87
C PHE A 174 10.75 -3.63 -25.29
N ARG A 175 10.91 -2.45 -25.90
CA ARG A 175 11.56 -2.32 -27.20
C ARG A 175 13.07 -2.39 -27.01
N THR A 176 13.71 -3.39 -27.58
CA THR A 176 15.16 -3.54 -27.57
C THR A 176 15.71 -3.47 -28.99
N ALA A 177 17.04 -3.37 -29.14
CA ALA A 177 17.69 -3.40 -30.45
C ALA A 177 17.43 -4.72 -31.21
N GLU A 178 17.14 -5.80 -30.49
CA GLU A 178 16.90 -7.16 -31.01
C GLU A 178 15.41 -7.45 -31.25
N GLY A 179 14.52 -6.52 -30.87
CA GLY A 179 13.08 -6.64 -31.03
C GLY A 179 12.29 -6.36 -29.75
N ASP A 180 11.00 -6.63 -29.81
CA ASP A 180 10.07 -6.46 -28.69
C ASP A 180 10.17 -7.67 -27.74
N ILE A 181 10.63 -7.44 -26.51
CA ILE A 181 10.75 -8.48 -25.49
C ILE A 181 9.60 -8.33 -24.48
N PRO A 182 8.71 -9.33 -24.36
CA PRO A 182 7.65 -9.31 -23.35
C PRO A 182 8.24 -9.56 -21.95
N TYR A 183 7.72 -8.83 -20.97
CA TYR A 183 8.02 -8.98 -19.56
C TYR A 183 6.73 -9.24 -18.81
N TYR A 184 6.67 -10.38 -18.11
CA TYR A 184 5.52 -10.79 -17.32
C TYR A 184 5.81 -10.62 -15.84
N GLY A 185 4.90 -9.96 -15.14
CA GLY A 185 5.01 -9.70 -13.72
C GLY A 185 3.71 -9.96 -13.00
N PHE A 186 3.77 -9.85 -11.67
CA PHE A 186 2.61 -9.82 -10.83
C PHE A 186 2.72 -8.68 -9.82
N TYR A 187 1.57 -8.26 -9.31
CA TYR A 187 1.46 -7.26 -8.27
C TYR A 187 0.41 -7.69 -7.26
N ALA A 188 0.86 -8.09 -6.08
CA ALA A 188 0.05 -8.55 -4.97
C ALA A 188 -0.04 -7.45 -3.90
N TYR A 189 -1.23 -7.19 -3.36
CA TYR A 189 -1.42 -6.12 -2.37
C TYR A 189 -2.59 -6.33 -1.43
N TRP A 190 -2.52 -5.64 -0.29
CA TRP A 190 -3.60 -5.51 0.68
C TRP A 190 -3.44 -4.21 1.49
N PHE A 191 -4.47 -3.86 2.24
CA PHE A 191 -4.52 -2.66 3.07
C PHE A 191 -4.68 -3.02 4.54
N VAL A 192 -4.01 -2.29 5.41
CA VAL A 192 -4.02 -2.52 6.86
C VAL A 192 -4.30 -1.20 7.57
N GLY A 193 -5.43 -1.10 8.26
CA GLY A 193 -5.72 -0.03 9.20
C GLY A 193 -5.39 -0.49 10.63
N LYS A 194 -5.59 0.39 11.61
CA LYS A 194 -5.36 0.07 13.03
C LYS A 194 -6.10 -1.19 13.51
N LYS A 195 -7.34 -1.37 13.06
CA LYS A 195 -8.29 -2.37 13.61
C LYS A 195 -8.60 -3.51 12.63
N ARG A 196 -8.24 -3.37 11.35
CA ARG A 196 -8.76 -4.22 10.28
C ARG A 196 -7.87 -4.20 9.06
N GLU A 197 -7.99 -5.24 8.25
CA GLU A 197 -7.31 -5.38 6.97
C GLU A 197 -8.30 -5.69 5.85
N THR A 198 -7.93 -5.40 4.61
CA THR A 198 -8.74 -5.76 3.44
C THR A 198 -7.92 -5.70 2.17
N SER A 199 -8.21 -6.59 1.22
CA SER A 199 -7.68 -6.54 -0.14
C SER A 199 -8.44 -5.56 -1.05
N SER A 200 -9.59 -5.04 -0.59
CA SER A 200 -10.50 -4.21 -1.39
C SER A 200 -10.34 -2.73 -1.08
N HIS A 201 -10.00 -1.96 -2.12
CA HIS A 201 -9.97 -0.49 -2.03
C HIS A 201 -11.33 0.10 -1.64
N TYR A 202 -12.44 -0.49 -2.10
CA TYR A 202 -13.78 0.01 -1.78
C TYR A 202 -14.16 -0.25 -0.32
N THR A 203 -13.84 -1.45 0.18
CA THR A 203 -14.02 -1.79 1.59
C THR A 203 -13.21 -0.85 2.47
N ARG A 204 -11.97 -0.55 2.08
CA ARG A 204 -11.16 0.48 2.74
C ARG A 204 -11.83 1.86 2.75
N MET A 205 -12.37 2.31 1.61
CA MET A 205 -13.07 3.61 1.54
C MET A 205 -14.30 3.65 2.43
N PHE A 206 -15.06 2.55 2.48
CA PHE A 206 -16.20 2.41 3.38
C PHE A 206 -15.78 2.56 4.84
N TRP A 207 -14.76 1.83 5.28
CA TRP A 207 -14.28 1.94 6.67
C TRP A 207 -13.69 3.29 7.01
N LEU A 208 -12.99 3.94 6.08
CA LEU A 208 -12.50 5.31 6.23
C LEU A 208 -13.64 6.33 6.40
N ALA A 209 -14.79 6.11 5.78
CA ALA A 209 -15.97 6.95 5.95
C ALA A 209 -16.68 6.61 7.26
N TRP A 210 -16.89 5.33 7.55
CA TRP A 210 -17.54 4.83 8.75
C TRP A 210 -16.86 5.28 10.03
N ASP A 211 -15.55 5.07 10.15
CA ASP A 211 -14.80 5.45 11.36
C ASP A 211 -14.88 6.96 11.62
N ARG A 212 -14.90 7.79 10.58
CA ARG A 212 -15.01 9.25 10.73
C ARG A 212 -16.40 9.70 11.16
N VAL A 213 -17.44 9.08 10.61
CA VAL A 213 -18.84 9.47 10.89
C VAL A 213 -19.32 8.92 12.21
N VAL A 214 -18.97 7.68 12.52
CA VAL A 214 -19.51 6.93 13.67
C VAL A 214 -18.57 7.01 14.87
N ASN A 215 -17.26 6.86 14.66
CA ASN A 215 -16.27 6.84 15.74
C ASN A 215 -15.57 8.19 15.94
N SER A 216 -15.81 9.18 15.06
CA SER A 216 -15.05 10.43 15.02
C SER A 216 -13.52 10.22 14.96
N GLU A 217 -13.07 9.10 14.35
CA GLU A 217 -11.66 8.74 14.22
C GLU A 217 -11.22 8.82 12.75
N ALA A 218 -10.08 9.47 12.49
CA ALA A 218 -9.37 9.38 11.22
C ALA A 218 -8.13 8.48 11.38
N ASN A 219 -8.31 7.18 11.12
CA ASN A 219 -7.25 6.18 11.19
C ASN A 219 -6.31 6.24 9.98
N ARG A 220 -5.00 6.12 10.21
CA ARG A 220 -4.01 5.86 9.14
C ARG A 220 -4.19 4.45 8.58
N TRP A 221 -3.94 4.31 7.28
CA TRP A 221 -3.95 3.03 6.59
C TRP A 221 -2.60 2.82 5.92
N ALA A 222 -2.08 1.61 6.04
CA ALA A 222 -0.97 1.13 5.27
C ALA A 222 -1.48 0.40 4.02
N TYR A 223 -0.68 0.51 2.97
CA TYR A 223 -0.80 -0.22 1.73
C TYR A 223 0.48 -1.04 1.57
N ILE A 224 0.34 -2.36 1.68
CA ILE A 224 1.45 -3.29 1.55
C ILE A 224 1.35 -3.93 0.18
N ALA A 225 2.47 -3.96 -0.54
CA ALA A 225 2.56 -4.58 -1.85
C ALA A 225 3.77 -5.51 -1.95
N VAL A 226 3.63 -6.53 -2.79
CA VAL A 226 4.65 -7.49 -3.18
C VAL A 226 4.55 -7.67 -4.69
N SER A 227 5.65 -7.51 -5.40
CA SER A 227 5.70 -7.65 -6.85
C SER A 227 6.97 -8.38 -7.28
N GLY A 228 6.88 -9.10 -8.39
CA GLY A 228 8.01 -9.84 -8.94
C GLY A 228 7.74 -10.24 -10.38
N GLN A 229 8.69 -10.98 -10.94
CA GLN A 229 8.55 -11.60 -12.24
C GLN A 229 7.75 -12.90 -12.12
N ARG A 230 7.04 -13.26 -13.19
CA ARG A 230 6.42 -14.58 -13.36
C ARG A 230 6.63 -15.06 -14.78
N GLU A 231 6.41 -16.35 -14.99
CA GLU A 231 6.24 -16.90 -16.34
C GLU A 231 4.81 -16.66 -16.85
N PRO A 232 4.59 -16.55 -18.16
CA PRO A 232 3.27 -16.26 -18.74
C PRO A 232 2.22 -17.33 -18.39
N ASP A 233 2.61 -18.60 -18.44
CA ASP A 233 1.72 -19.77 -18.35
C ASP A 233 1.91 -20.56 -17.04
N SER A 234 2.48 -19.95 -15.99
CA SER A 234 2.70 -20.58 -14.69
C SER A 234 2.13 -19.75 -13.54
N ASP A 235 1.59 -20.44 -12.55
CA ASP A 235 1.12 -19.87 -11.28
C ASP A 235 2.08 -20.14 -10.10
N GLU A 236 3.29 -20.65 -10.35
CA GLU A 236 4.33 -20.89 -9.32
C GLU A 236 4.67 -19.64 -8.50
N TYR A 237 4.50 -18.45 -9.07
CA TYR A 237 4.72 -17.20 -8.36
C TYR A 237 3.74 -17.01 -7.18
N GLU A 238 2.59 -17.69 -7.18
CA GLU A 238 1.66 -17.70 -6.03
C GLU A 238 2.29 -18.35 -4.81
N GLU A 239 3.06 -19.43 -4.98
CA GLU A 239 3.79 -20.07 -3.89
C GLU A 239 4.84 -19.13 -3.29
N HIS A 240 5.48 -18.30 -4.12
CA HIS A 240 6.39 -17.26 -3.66
C HIS A 240 5.65 -16.18 -2.85
N ILE A 241 4.47 -15.74 -3.32
CA ILE A 241 3.62 -14.79 -2.59
C ILE A 241 3.24 -15.38 -1.23
N ILE A 242 2.69 -16.60 -1.21
CA ILE A 242 2.26 -17.28 0.02
C ILE A 242 3.45 -17.43 0.96
N SER A 243 4.53 -18.07 0.52
CA SER A 243 5.73 -18.30 1.33
C SER A 243 6.29 -17.03 1.95
N PHE A 244 6.33 -15.92 1.20
CA PHE A 244 6.80 -14.65 1.72
C PHE A 244 5.80 -13.99 2.68
N VAL A 245 4.54 -13.83 2.26
CA VAL A 245 3.49 -13.11 3.00
C VAL A 245 3.21 -13.78 4.35
N GLN A 246 3.18 -15.12 4.40
CA GLN A 246 2.99 -15.86 5.65
C GLN A 246 4.01 -15.52 6.74
N GLN A 247 5.22 -15.13 6.33
CA GLN A 247 6.34 -14.91 7.24
C GLN A 247 6.57 -13.43 7.53
N VAL A 248 6.44 -12.56 6.51
CA VAL A 248 6.64 -11.12 6.68
C VAL A 248 5.44 -10.47 7.35
N TYR A 249 4.21 -10.90 7.03
CA TYR A 249 3.02 -10.17 7.44
C TYR A 249 2.87 -10.08 8.97
N PRO A 250 3.03 -11.16 9.74
CA PRO A 250 3.00 -11.08 11.21
C PRO A 250 4.08 -10.19 11.82
N LYS A 251 5.19 -9.95 11.10
CA LYS A 251 6.33 -9.14 11.59
C LYS A 251 6.15 -7.64 11.33
N VAL A 252 5.27 -7.27 10.42
CA VAL A 252 5.00 -5.87 10.07
C VAL A 252 3.72 -5.35 10.71
N LEU A 253 2.94 -6.18 11.41
CA LEU A 253 1.80 -5.73 12.19
C LEU A 253 2.27 -5.06 13.50
N SER A 254 1.59 -3.99 13.91
CA SER A 254 1.87 -3.32 15.18
C SER A 254 1.12 -3.97 16.33
N ASP A 255 1.59 -3.73 17.57
CA ASP A 255 0.89 -4.19 18.78
C ASP A 255 -0.55 -3.66 18.84
N ALA A 256 -0.76 -2.42 18.37
CA ALA A 256 -2.09 -1.81 18.29
C ALA A 256 -3.07 -2.58 17.38
N PHE A 257 -2.56 -3.29 16.36
CA PHE A 257 -3.37 -4.17 15.53
C PHE A 257 -3.73 -5.46 16.28
N HIS A 258 -2.76 -6.04 17.00
CA HIS A 258 -2.94 -7.27 17.75
C HIS A 258 -3.93 -7.12 18.91
N GLU A 259 -3.80 -6.05 19.70
CA GLU A 259 -4.68 -5.77 20.85
C GLU A 259 -6.17 -5.76 20.46
N HIS A 260 -6.49 -5.25 19.27
CA HIS A 260 -7.88 -5.23 18.81
C HIS A 260 -8.35 -6.58 18.28
N SER A 261 -7.49 -7.32 17.59
CA SER A 261 -7.82 -8.63 17.03
C SER A 261 -8.10 -9.72 18.08
N VAL A 262 -7.70 -9.50 19.34
CA VAL A 262 -7.97 -10.38 20.48
C VAL A 262 -9.28 -10.00 21.18
N ALA A 263 -9.69 -8.73 21.15
CA ALA A 263 -10.93 -8.27 21.79
C ALA A 263 -12.20 -8.68 21.04
N ASP A 264 -12.10 -8.98 19.74
CA ASP A 264 -13.20 -9.39 18.86
C ASP A 264 -13.29 -10.93 18.66
N ARG A 265 -12.57 -11.73 19.47
CA ARG A 265 -12.73 -13.20 19.56
C ARG A 265 -13.45 -13.60 20.83
#